data_AF-A0A1S6WUC8-F1
#
_entry.id   AF-A0A1S6WUC8-F1
#
_cell.length_a   1.000
_cell.length_b   1.000
_cell.length_c   1.000
_cell.angle_alpha   90.00
_cell.angle_beta   90.00
_cell.angle_gamma   90.00
#
_symmetry.space_group_name_H-M   'P 1'
#
loop_
_entity.id
_entity.type
_entity.pdbx_description
1 polymer ?
#
loop_
_entity_poly.entity_id
_entity_poly.type
_entity_poly.pdbx_seq_one_letter_code
_entity_poly.pdbx_strand_id
1 'polypeptide(L)'
;MDGLRKCLSEEFSSIYVFNLRGDKRKDMMSKGRAQEGQNVFGSGSMTGIAITILIKNPEVQERGKIYYYDIGNNLTRKEKLSEVQRFGSIGGIKREHGWQVITPDEHGDWLNQRNSDFEKLLALGDRKGSSIKLFEIFSGGIVTNRNAWAYNSSREALVKNMSNMITFYNSEVERFNAAFPL
;
A
#
# COMPACT_ATOMS: atom_id res chain seq x y z
N MET A 1 -1.22 -5.05 9.50
CA MET A 1 -2.44 -4.27 9.20
C MET A 1 -3.30 -5.19 8.34
N ASP A 2 -3.66 -6.33 8.90
CA ASP A 2 -4.08 -7.51 8.11
C ASP A 2 -5.57 -7.81 8.35
N GLY A 3 -6.21 -6.99 9.20
CA GLY A 3 -7.61 -7.11 9.58
C GLY A 3 -8.55 -7.02 8.40
N LEU A 4 -8.32 -6.11 7.44
CA LEU A 4 -9.22 -5.97 6.29
C LEU A 4 -9.30 -7.26 5.46
N ARG A 5 -8.16 -7.86 5.09
CA ARG A 5 -8.14 -9.08 4.28
C ARG A 5 -8.80 -10.25 5.02
N LYS A 6 -8.56 -10.37 6.33
CA LYS A 6 -9.22 -11.39 7.17
C LYS A 6 -10.74 -11.18 7.23
N CYS A 7 -11.20 -9.97 7.53
CA CYS A 7 -12.63 -9.65 7.58
C CYS A 7 -13.32 -9.91 6.23
N LEU A 8 -12.70 -9.54 5.10
CA LEU A 8 -13.25 -9.82 3.78
C LEU A 8 -13.47 -11.32 3.58
N SER A 9 -12.49 -12.15 3.94
CA SER A 9 -12.60 -13.61 3.82
C SER A 9 -13.67 -14.23 4.73
N GLU A 10 -13.95 -13.62 5.88
CA GLU A 10 -14.98 -14.09 6.83
C GLU A 10 -16.39 -13.66 6.41
N GLU A 11 -16.53 -12.45 5.85
CA GLU A 11 -17.82 -11.84 5.54
C GLU A 11 -18.40 -12.24 4.17
N PHE A 12 -17.54 -12.47 3.19
CA PHE A 12 -17.94 -12.71 1.80
C PHE A 12 -17.76 -14.18 1.41
N SER A 13 -18.68 -14.70 0.60
CA SER A 13 -18.61 -16.08 0.09
C SER A 13 -17.51 -16.23 -0.96
N SER A 14 -17.43 -15.26 -1.88
CA SER A 14 -16.46 -15.25 -2.97
C SER A 14 -15.93 -13.83 -3.20
N ILE A 15 -14.63 -13.73 -3.45
CA ILE A 15 -13.93 -12.46 -3.67
C ILE A 15 -13.19 -12.59 -5.00
N TYR A 16 -13.51 -11.74 -5.98
CA TYR A 16 -12.79 -11.67 -7.24
C TYR A 16 -11.94 -10.41 -7.26
N VAL A 17 -10.64 -10.55 -7.53
CA VAL A 17 -9.68 -9.46 -7.58
C VAL A 17 -8.99 -9.48 -8.94
N PHE A 18 -9.36 -8.53 -9.79
CA PHE A 18 -8.66 -8.29 -11.04
C PHE A 18 -7.66 -7.14 -10.82
N ASN A 19 -6.40 -7.48 -10.59
CA ASN A 19 -5.33 -6.51 -10.41
C ASN A 19 -4.90 -5.93 -11.76
N LEU A 20 -5.23 -4.66 -11.98
CA LEU A 20 -4.85 -3.90 -13.18
C LEU A 20 -3.47 -3.26 -13.04
N ARG A 21 -2.78 -3.44 -11.91
CA ARG A 21 -1.47 -2.84 -11.61
C ARG A 21 -1.49 -1.31 -11.77
N GLY A 22 -0.38 -0.73 -12.22
CA GLY A 22 -0.27 0.68 -12.55
C GLY A 22 0.11 1.56 -11.35
N ASP A 23 0.71 0.98 -10.31
CA ASP A 23 1.29 1.76 -9.22
C ASP A 23 2.57 2.47 -9.68
N LYS A 24 2.41 3.72 -10.12
CA LYS A 24 3.53 4.54 -10.60
C LYS A 24 4.55 4.82 -9.50
N ARG A 25 4.13 4.94 -8.24
CA ARG A 25 5.06 5.21 -7.13
C ARG A 25 5.95 4.01 -6.88
N LYS A 26 5.36 2.81 -6.79
CA LYS A 26 6.09 1.55 -6.67
C LYS A 26 7.05 1.33 -7.84
N ASP A 27 6.61 1.63 -9.06
CA ASP A 27 7.45 1.47 -10.24
C ASP A 27 8.63 2.44 -10.25
N MET A 28 8.41 3.72 -9.94
CA MET A 28 9.50 4.71 -9.80
C MET A 28 10.50 4.33 -8.70
N MET A 29 10.02 3.95 -7.52
CA MET A 29 10.90 3.57 -6.38
C MET A 29 11.70 2.30 -6.68
N SER A 30 11.12 1.37 -7.44
CA SER A 30 11.79 0.14 -7.85
C SER A 30 12.64 0.29 -9.12
N LYS A 31 12.71 1.50 -9.71
CA LYS A 31 13.35 1.77 -11.00
C LYS A 31 12.83 0.87 -12.13
N GLY A 32 11.51 0.67 -12.18
CA GLY A 32 10.82 -0.13 -13.20
C GLY A 32 10.84 -1.64 -12.97
N ARG A 33 11.46 -2.13 -11.89
CA ARG A 33 11.53 -3.57 -11.58
C ARG A 33 10.20 -4.16 -11.13
N ALA A 34 9.28 -3.33 -10.63
CA ALA A 34 7.93 -3.76 -10.28
C ALA A 34 7.07 -4.08 -11.50
N GLN A 35 7.44 -3.56 -12.68
CA GLN A 35 6.78 -3.84 -13.97
C GLN A 35 5.27 -3.52 -13.94
N GLU A 36 4.92 -2.42 -13.28
CA GLU A 36 3.52 -2.04 -13.05
C GLU A 36 2.81 -1.59 -14.34
N GLY A 37 3.58 -1.16 -15.35
CA GLY A 37 3.06 -0.57 -16.58
C GLY A 37 2.33 0.74 -16.33
N GLN A 38 1.46 1.14 -17.27
CA GLN A 38 0.73 2.41 -17.17
C GLN A 38 -0.51 2.31 -16.28
N ASN A 39 -0.89 3.42 -15.63
CA ASN A 39 -2.10 3.51 -14.82
C ASN A 39 -3.35 3.68 -15.71
N VAL A 40 -4.43 2.97 -15.40
CA VAL A 40 -5.69 3.03 -16.18
C VAL A 40 -6.41 4.37 -16.10
N PHE A 41 -6.13 5.18 -15.07
CA PHE A 41 -6.60 6.57 -14.92
C PHE A 41 -5.57 7.62 -15.41
N GLY A 42 -4.53 7.19 -16.13
CA GLY A 42 -3.55 8.11 -16.71
C GLY A 42 -2.79 8.89 -15.63
N SER A 43 -2.71 10.22 -15.76
CA SER A 43 -2.10 11.11 -14.76
C SER A 43 -3.00 11.41 -13.56
N GLY A 44 -4.29 11.06 -13.63
CA GLY A 44 -5.25 11.30 -12.54
C GLY A 44 -5.02 10.42 -11.31
N SER A 45 -4.27 9.33 -11.44
CA SER A 45 -3.84 8.50 -10.32
C SER A 45 -2.41 8.00 -10.48
N MET A 46 -1.75 7.80 -9.35
CA MET A 46 -0.43 7.17 -9.23
C MET A 46 -0.46 5.85 -8.45
N THR A 47 -1.62 5.46 -7.91
CA THR A 47 -1.78 4.24 -7.10
C THR A 47 -2.07 3.03 -7.99
N GLY A 48 -1.71 1.82 -7.55
CA GLY A 48 -2.18 0.60 -8.19
C GLY A 48 -3.71 0.53 -8.19
N ILE A 49 -4.28 -0.03 -9.26
CA ILE A 49 -5.72 -0.16 -9.44
C ILE A 49 -6.09 -1.64 -9.51
N ALA A 50 -7.17 -2.01 -8.83
CA ALA A 50 -7.79 -3.32 -8.97
C ALA A 50 -9.31 -3.16 -9.07
N ILE A 51 -9.95 -4.04 -9.83
CA ILE A 51 -11.40 -4.22 -9.80
C ILE A 51 -11.68 -5.37 -8.83
N THR A 52 -12.44 -5.09 -7.78
CA THR A 52 -12.80 -6.07 -6.76
C THR A 52 -14.30 -6.28 -6.71
N ILE A 53 -14.74 -7.52 -6.83
CA ILE A 53 -16.14 -7.92 -6.72
C ILE A 53 -16.28 -8.81 -5.49
N LEU A 54 -17.10 -8.36 -4.54
CA LEU A 54 -17.35 -9.02 -3.27
C LEU A 54 -18.75 -9.63 -3.32
N ILE A 55 -18.84 -10.95 -3.27
CA ILE A 55 -20.11 -11.68 -3.33
C ILE A 55 -20.43 -12.21 -1.95
N LYS A 56 -21.66 -11.95 -1.48
CA LYS A 56 -22.19 -12.51 -0.24
C LYS A 56 -23.37 -13.41 -0.58
N ASN A 57 -23.19 -14.71 -0.41
CA ASN A 57 -24.26 -15.70 -0.53
C ASN A 57 -24.47 -16.38 0.84
N PRO A 58 -25.63 -16.20 1.50
CA PRO A 58 -25.89 -16.82 2.80
C PRO A 58 -26.10 -18.34 2.71
N GLU A 59 -26.40 -18.88 1.53
CA GLU A 59 -26.71 -20.30 1.33
C GLU A 59 -25.46 -21.18 1.17
N VAL A 60 -24.28 -20.58 0.91
CA VAL A 60 -23.05 -21.36 0.78
C VAL A 60 -22.44 -21.65 2.15
N GLN A 61 -21.99 -22.90 2.31
CA GLN A 61 -21.28 -23.33 3.52
C GLN A 61 -19.83 -22.82 3.54
N GLU A 62 -19.17 -22.82 2.38
CA GLU A 62 -17.80 -22.33 2.26
C GLU A 62 -17.77 -20.84 1.94
N ARG A 63 -17.02 -20.08 2.77
CA ARG A 63 -16.80 -18.64 2.61
C ARG A 63 -15.33 -18.34 2.33
N GLY A 64 -15.05 -17.11 1.88
CA GLY A 64 -13.69 -16.64 1.68
C GLY A 64 -12.97 -17.20 0.47
N LYS A 65 -13.68 -17.69 -0.56
CA LYS A 65 -13.04 -18.14 -1.81
C LYS A 65 -12.48 -16.95 -2.58
N ILE A 66 -11.17 -16.84 -2.67
CA ILE A 66 -10.50 -15.73 -3.35
C ILE A 66 -10.02 -16.17 -4.73
N TYR A 67 -10.46 -15.43 -5.74
CA TYR A 67 -10.04 -15.55 -7.13
C TYR A 67 -9.25 -14.32 -7.51
N TYR A 68 -7.97 -14.50 -7.80
CA TYR A 68 -7.06 -13.44 -8.16
C TYR A 68 -6.65 -13.57 -9.63
N TYR A 69 -6.61 -12.46 -10.34
CA TYR A 69 -6.05 -12.39 -11.68
C TYR A 69 -5.20 -11.14 -11.81
N ASP A 70 -3.98 -11.33 -12.30
CA ASP A 70 -3.05 -10.27 -12.61
C ASP A 70 -3.09 -9.98 -14.11
N ILE A 71 -3.34 -8.72 -14.48
CA ILE A 71 -3.41 -8.33 -15.89
C ILE A 71 -2.10 -8.52 -16.65
N GLY A 72 -0.96 -8.54 -15.94
CA GLY A 72 0.37 -8.75 -16.53
C GLY A 72 1.29 -7.53 -16.50
N ASN A 73 2.54 -7.78 -16.89
CA ASN A 73 3.67 -6.86 -16.74
C ASN A 73 3.73 -5.81 -17.86
N ASN A 74 4.13 -4.58 -17.51
CA ASN A 74 4.52 -3.52 -18.45
C ASN A 74 3.47 -3.12 -19.51
N LEU A 75 2.19 -3.43 -19.28
CA LEU A 75 1.13 -3.08 -20.21
C LEU A 75 0.84 -1.58 -20.23
N THR A 76 0.58 -1.05 -21.42
CA THR A 76 0.07 0.30 -21.63
C THR A 76 -1.38 0.42 -21.16
N ARG A 77 -1.85 1.66 -20.96
CA ARG A 77 -3.24 1.92 -20.57
C ARG A 77 -4.21 1.35 -21.61
N LYS A 78 -3.89 1.48 -22.90
CA LYS A 78 -4.73 0.99 -23.99
C LYS A 78 -4.85 -0.52 -23.94
N GLU A 79 -3.74 -1.24 -23.79
CA GLU A 79 -3.74 -2.71 -23.67
C GLU A 79 -4.55 -3.17 -22.46
N LYS A 80 -4.36 -2.53 -21.29
CA LYS A 80 -5.14 -2.86 -20.09
C LYS A 80 -6.65 -2.69 -20.30
N LEU A 81 -7.06 -1.59 -20.93
CA LEU A 81 -8.48 -1.33 -21.21
C LEU A 81 -9.03 -2.30 -22.28
N SER A 82 -8.23 -2.65 -23.28
CA SER A 82 -8.60 -3.67 -24.27
C SER A 82 -8.81 -5.03 -23.62
N GLU A 83 -7.95 -5.44 -22.67
CA GLU A 83 -8.13 -6.71 -21.94
C GLU A 83 -9.41 -6.70 -21.09
N VAL A 84 -9.70 -5.60 -20.38
CA VAL A 84 -10.95 -5.46 -19.63
C VAL A 84 -12.16 -5.59 -20.56
N GLN A 85 -12.13 -4.93 -21.73
CA GLN A 85 -13.19 -5.03 -22.74
C GLN A 85 -13.32 -6.44 -23.31
N ARG A 86 -12.19 -7.11 -23.60
CA ARG A 86 -12.11 -8.46 -24.16
C ARG A 86 -12.72 -9.49 -23.21
N PHE A 87 -12.42 -9.41 -21.92
CA PHE A 87 -13.04 -10.29 -20.93
C PHE A 87 -14.53 -10.00 -20.76
N GLY A 88 -14.91 -8.71 -20.71
CA GLY A 88 -16.30 -8.23 -20.60
C GLY A 88 -17.01 -8.55 -19.28
N SER A 89 -16.60 -9.60 -18.56
CA SER A 89 -17.07 -9.98 -17.23
C SER A 89 -16.07 -10.90 -16.53
N ILE A 90 -16.28 -11.18 -15.24
CA ILE A 90 -15.52 -12.22 -14.52
C ILE A 90 -15.65 -13.61 -15.14
N GLY A 91 -16.74 -13.84 -15.89
CA GLY A 91 -16.96 -15.06 -16.66
C GLY A 91 -16.02 -15.17 -17.87
N GLY A 92 -15.60 -14.04 -18.45
CA GLY A 92 -14.57 -14.01 -19.50
C GLY A 92 -13.23 -14.54 -19.01
N ILE A 93 -12.76 -14.03 -17.88
CA ILE A 93 -11.51 -14.49 -17.25
C ILE A 93 -11.63 -15.99 -16.90
N LYS A 94 -12.81 -16.45 -16.45
CA LYS A 94 -13.04 -17.87 -16.15
C LYS A 94 -12.97 -18.77 -17.38
N ARG A 95 -13.55 -18.35 -18.52
CA ARG A 95 -13.52 -19.14 -19.78
C ARG A 95 -12.09 -19.39 -20.27
N GLU A 96 -11.18 -18.48 -19.98
CA GLU A 96 -9.76 -18.59 -20.33
C GLU A 96 -8.92 -19.25 -19.23
N HIS A 97 -9.58 -19.81 -18.21
CA HIS A 97 -8.91 -20.41 -17.05
C HIS A 97 -7.91 -19.46 -16.35
N GLY A 98 -8.15 -18.15 -16.41
CA GLY A 98 -7.21 -17.15 -15.92
C GLY A 98 -7.20 -17.01 -14.38
N TRP A 99 -8.30 -17.33 -13.71
CA TRP A 99 -8.39 -17.15 -12.25
C TRP A 99 -7.44 -18.06 -11.49
N GLN A 100 -6.54 -17.45 -10.71
CA GLN A 100 -5.78 -18.14 -9.68
C GLN A 100 -6.60 -18.19 -8.40
N VAL A 101 -6.83 -19.38 -7.86
CA VAL A 101 -7.45 -19.54 -6.54
C VAL A 101 -6.39 -19.32 -5.47
N ILE A 102 -6.68 -18.45 -4.50
CA ILE A 102 -5.78 -18.10 -3.42
C ILE A 102 -6.33 -18.64 -2.10
N THR A 103 -5.47 -19.34 -1.37
CA THR A 103 -5.68 -19.70 0.03
C THR A 103 -4.84 -18.76 0.90
N PRO A 104 -5.45 -17.88 1.71
CA PRO A 104 -4.69 -17.01 2.60
C PRO A 104 -3.83 -17.81 3.59
N ASP A 105 -2.67 -17.26 3.97
CA ASP A 105 -1.87 -17.83 5.05
C ASP A 105 -2.46 -17.49 6.44
N GLU A 106 -1.84 -18.00 7.50
CA GLU A 106 -2.25 -17.75 8.90
C GLU A 106 -2.21 -16.25 9.29
N HIS A 107 -1.42 -15.45 8.58
CA HIS A 107 -1.36 -14.01 8.75
C HIS A 107 -2.40 -13.25 7.91
N GLY A 108 -3.13 -13.94 7.02
CA GLY A 108 -4.13 -13.35 6.14
C GLY A 108 -3.54 -12.72 4.87
N ASP A 109 -2.33 -13.12 4.47
CA ASP A 109 -1.70 -12.67 3.24
C ASP A 109 -2.16 -13.51 2.04
N TRP A 110 -2.55 -12.82 0.97
CA TRP A 110 -3.06 -13.45 -0.26
C TRP A 110 -1.95 -13.74 -1.27
N LEU A 111 -0.96 -12.86 -1.35
CA LEU A 111 0.14 -12.92 -2.30
C LEU A 111 1.44 -12.69 -1.54
N ASN A 112 2.55 -13.24 -2.05
CA ASN A 112 3.88 -13.14 -1.43
C ASN A 112 3.86 -13.57 0.05
N GLN A 113 3.21 -14.73 0.31
CA GLN A 113 3.06 -15.30 1.64
C GLN A 113 4.41 -15.54 2.30
N ARG A 114 4.43 -15.36 3.62
CA ARG A 114 5.67 -15.39 4.41
C ARG A 114 6.12 -16.84 4.60
N ASN A 115 7.42 -17.04 4.83
CA ASN A 115 7.93 -18.31 5.32
C ASN A 115 8.03 -18.25 6.86
N SER A 116 7.29 -19.12 7.54
CA SER A 116 7.27 -19.23 9.00
C SER A 116 8.63 -19.56 9.62
N ASP A 117 9.56 -20.16 8.86
CA ASP A 117 10.92 -20.44 9.34
C ASP A 117 11.70 -19.16 9.66
N PHE A 118 11.33 -18.03 9.04
CA PHE A 118 11.94 -16.74 9.35
C PHE A 118 11.71 -16.32 10.80
N GLU A 119 10.56 -16.68 11.39
CA GLU A 119 10.22 -16.33 12.77
C GLU A 119 11.06 -17.10 13.80
N LYS A 120 11.72 -18.19 13.39
CA LYS A 120 12.64 -18.97 14.24
C LYS A 120 14.01 -18.32 14.36
N LEU A 121 14.34 -17.36 13.50
CA LEU A 121 15.62 -16.66 13.52
C LEU A 121 15.66 -15.64 14.67
N LEU A 122 16.86 -15.34 15.14
CA LEU A 122 17.05 -14.32 16.18
C LEU A 122 16.62 -12.95 15.64
N ALA A 123 15.71 -12.28 16.35
CA ALA A 123 15.28 -10.93 16.00
C ALA A 123 16.45 -9.94 16.10
N LEU A 124 16.60 -9.07 15.10
CA LEU A 124 17.59 -8.00 15.17
C LEU A 124 17.25 -6.98 16.25
N GLY A 125 15.96 -6.63 16.39
CA GLY A 125 15.49 -5.72 17.41
C GLY A 125 13.97 -5.80 17.55
N ASP A 126 13.48 -5.73 18.78
CA ASP A 126 12.06 -5.71 19.11
C ASP A 126 11.80 -4.64 20.18
N ARG A 127 10.82 -3.75 19.93
CA ARG A 127 10.41 -2.68 20.86
C ARG A 127 9.29 -3.10 21.80
N LYS A 128 8.50 -4.11 21.41
CA LYS A 128 7.25 -4.47 22.09
C LYS A 128 7.30 -5.84 22.75
N GLY A 129 8.19 -6.72 22.30
CA GLY A 129 8.34 -8.05 22.86
C GLY A 129 9.48 -8.15 23.88
N SER A 130 9.38 -9.20 24.70
CA SER A 130 10.44 -9.70 25.58
C SER A 130 11.28 -10.79 24.90
N SER A 131 11.24 -10.86 23.57
CA SER A 131 11.97 -11.84 22.77
C SER A 131 13.48 -11.60 22.86
N ILE A 132 14.27 -12.69 22.76
CA ILE A 132 15.73 -12.56 22.66
C ILE A 132 16.02 -11.80 21.37
N LYS A 133 16.77 -10.70 21.49
CA LYS A 133 17.08 -9.78 20.39
C LYS A 133 18.57 -9.45 20.35
N LEU A 134 19.10 -9.19 19.16
CA LEU A 134 20.51 -8.86 18.98
C LEU A 134 20.84 -7.43 19.43
N PHE A 135 20.00 -6.47 19.08
CA PHE A 135 20.16 -5.07 19.43
C PHE A 135 19.07 -4.61 20.40
N GLU A 136 19.51 -4.10 21.56
CA GLU A 136 18.60 -3.55 22.56
C GLU A 136 17.94 -2.26 22.07
N ILE A 137 18.73 -1.37 21.46
CA ILE A 137 18.32 -0.03 21.05
C ILE A 137 18.41 0.09 19.54
N PHE A 138 17.29 0.51 18.94
CA PHE A 138 17.23 0.87 17.53
C PHE A 138 16.20 1.97 17.29
N SER A 139 16.44 2.78 16.27
CA SER A 139 15.56 3.87 15.88
C SER A 139 15.23 3.83 14.39
N GLY A 140 14.05 4.36 14.04
CA GLY A 140 13.80 4.75 12.67
C GLY A 140 14.58 6.02 12.34
N GLY A 141 14.79 6.30 11.06
CA GLY A 141 15.37 7.57 10.62
C GLY A 141 14.51 8.77 11.08
N ILE A 142 15.14 9.94 11.15
CA ILE A 142 14.46 11.18 11.52
C ILE A 142 13.38 11.53 10.48
N VAL A 143 12.16 11.78 10.94
CA VAL A 143 11.04 12.23 10.10
C VAL A 143 10.64 13.63 10.53
N THR A 144 11.06 14.64 9.77
CA THR A 144 10.80 16.05 10.13
C THR A 144 9.39 16.53 9.76
N ASN A 145 8.75 15.85 8.80
CA ASN A 145 7.52 16.28 8.10
C ASN A 145 7.61 17.65 7.39
N ARG A 146 8.81 18.25 7.32
CA ARG A 146 9.05 19.59 6.76
C ARG A 146 10.43 19.70 6.13
N ASN A 147 10.83 18.68 5.37
CA ASN A 147 12.20 18.53 4.87
C ASN A 147 12.71 19.76 4.11
N ALA A 148 11.86 20.47 3.35
CA ALA A 148 12.25 21.69 2.63
C ALA A 148 12.80 22.80 3.56
N TRP A 149 12.39 22.80 4.82
CA TRP A 149 12.84 23.73 5.85
C TRP A 149 13.95 23.14 6.72
N ALA A 150 13.78 21.88 7.13
CA ALA A 150 14.63 21.23 8.14
C ALA A 150 15.86 20.49 7.57
N TYR A 151 15.98 20.37 6.25
CA TYR A 151 17.17 19.83 5.59
C TYR A 151 17.68 20.81 4.53
N ASN A 152 18.98 21.05 4.53
CA ASN A 152 19.66 21.81 3.48
C ASN A 152 21.14 21.38 3.41
N SER A 153 21.73 21.42 2.21
CA SER A 153 23.16 21.18 2.03
C SER A 153 24.03 22.33 2.55
N SER A 154 23.50 23.56 2.57
CA SER A 154 24.11 24.72 3.23
C SER A 154 23.59 24.87 4.66
N ARG A 155 24.52 24.95 5.61
CA ARG A 155 24.22 25.19 7.01
C ARG A 155 23.60 26.57 7.22
N GLU A 156 24.11 27.59 6.53
CA GLU A 156 23.63 28.97 6.62
C GLU A 156 22.19 29.07 6.13
N ALA A 157 21.88 28.42 5.01
CA ALA A 157 20.51 28.34 4.49
C ALA A 157 19.58 27.60 5.45
N LEU A 158 20.03 26.49 6.06
CA LEU A 158 19.25 25.75 7.07
C LEU A 158 18.91 26.63 8.29
N VAL A 159 19.92 27.30 8.85
CA VAL A 159 19.74 28.19 10.02
C VAL A 159 18.76 29.32 9.69
N LYS A 160 18.90 29.94 8.53
CA LYS A 160 17.99 30.99 8.06
C LYS A 160 16.55 30.47 7.90
N ASN A 161 16.38 29.32 7.23
CA ASN A 161 15.07 28.71 7.02
C ASN A 161 14.36 28.42 8.35
N MET A 162 15.07 27.77 9.29
CA MET A 162 14.49 27.43 10.59
C MET A 162 14.16 28.66 11.43
N SER A 163 15.04 29.66 11.43
CA SER A 163 14.80 30.92 12.15
C SER A 163 13.55 31.63 11.62
N ASN A 164 13.42 31.75 10.29
CA ASN A 164 12.25 32.36 9.66
C ASN A 164 10.95 31.61 10.01
N MET A 165 10.98 30.28 9.95
CA MET A 165 9.82 29.46 10.29
C MET A 165 9.39 29.64 11.75
N ILE A 166 10.35 29.69 12.69
CA ILE A 166 10.08 29.91 14.12
C ILE A 166 9.48 31.30 14.35
N THR A 167 10.09 32.34 13.76
CA THR A 167 9.59 33.71 13.88
C THR A 167 8.16 33.84 13.37
N PHE A 168 7.88 33.31 12.18
CA PHE A 168 6.54 33.36 11.59
C PHE A 168 5.51 32.56 12.39
N TYR A 169 5.87 31.38 12.88
CA TYR A 169 4.99 30.59 13.74
C TYR A 169 4.59 31.36 15.00
N ASN A 170 5.55 31.99 15.68
CA ASN A 170 5.28 32.75 16.90
C ASN A 170 4.41 33.99 16.63
N SER A 171 4.61 34.69 15.51
CA SER A 171 3.71 35.81 15.15
C SER A 171 2.28 35.35 14.88
N GLU A 172 2.09 34.16 14.30
CA GLU A 172 0.74 33.60 14.10
C GLU A 172 0.09 33.15 15.41
N VAL A 173 0.87 32.68 16.38
CA VAL A 173 0.38 32.39 17.75
C VAL A 173 -0.10 33.68 18.43
N GLU A 174 0.69 34.76 18.38
CA GLU A 174 0.30 36.06 18.93
C GLU A 174 -0.98 36.59 18.25
N ARG A 175 -1.03 36.54 16.92
CA ARG A 175 -2.21 36.94 16.13
C ARG A 175 -3.45 36.13 16.50
N PHE A 176 -3.32 34.82 16.64
CA PHE A 176 -4.43 33.94 17.02
C PHE A 176 -4.97 34.27 18.41
N ASN A 177 -4.09 34.43 19.40
CA ASN A 177 -4.49 34.75 20.78
C ASN A 177 -5.14 36.14 20.90
N ALA A 178 -4.70 37.11 20.09
CA ALA A 178 -5.34 38.43 20.03
C ALA A 178 -6.74 38.39 19.41
N ALA A 179 -6.97 37.52 18.42
CA ALA A 179 -8.26 37.37 17.75
C ALA A 179 -9.26 36.52 18.54
N PHE A 180 -8.77 35.58 19.36
CA PHE A 180 -9.58 34.70 20.21
C PHE A 180 -9.10 34.80 21.68
N PRO A 181 -9.37 35.91 22.37
CA PRO A 181 -9.06 36.04 23.79
C PRO A 181 -9.91 35.04 24.60
N LEU A 182 -9.31 34.46 25.65
CA LEU A 182 -10.01 33.63 26.63
C LEU A 182 -11.04 34.44 27.43
#